data_AF-A0A8H3GMD7-F1
#
_entry.id   AF-A0A8H3GMD7-F1
#
_cell.length_a   1.000
_cell.length_b   1.000
_cell.length_c   1.000
_cell.angle_alpha   90.00
_cell.angle_beta   90.00
_cell.angle_gamma   90.00
#
_symmetry.space_group_name_H-M   'P 1'
#
loop_
_entity.id
_entity.type
_entity.pdbx_description
1 polymer ?
#
loop_
_entity_poly.entity_id
_entity_poly.type
_entity_poly.pdbx_seq_one_letter_code
_entity_poly.pdbx_strand_id
1 'polypeptide(L)'
;MGKSGKAHKATCTTHDGLQDEGARFDLVAGLIKYFDTDTLCFHEAHPPALVQLQEEHWVPLIKWAESTYDIKINIFDSLLGNSQPKESKNVLMKEINKLNQWEMAAFERAVLTTKSFIIALGLVKGRIDVEQASQAAHVEVVSQTQRWGEVEDTHDVDYHDIRRQLGSVACVLATN
;
A
#
# COMPACT_ATOMS: atom_id res chain seq x y z
N MET A 1 -46.74 5.31 -16.78
CA MET A 1 -46.41 6.51 -15.97
C MET A 1 -45.99 6.02 -14.60
N GLY A 2 -44.76 6.26 -14.16
CA GLY A 2 -44.27 5.80 -12.85
C GLY A 2 -42.75 5.63 -12.84
N LYS A 3 -42.02 6.74 -12.92
CA LYS A 3 -40.56 6.77 -12.75
C LYS A 3 -40.25 6.52 -11.28
N SER A 4 -39.46 5.50 -10.95
CA SER A 4 -38.78 5.41 -9.66
C SER A 4 -37.27 5.50 -9.91
N GLY A 5 -36.72 6.68 -9.62
CA GLY A 5 -35.32 7.00 -9.80
C GLY A 5 -34.45 6.22 -8.82
N LYS A 6 -33.46 5.52 -9.35
CA LYS A 6 -32.34 5.00 -8.55
C LYS A 6 -31.49 6.18 -8.11
N ALA A 7 -31.65 6.60 -6.86
CA ALA A 7 -30.73 7.53 -6.24
C ALA A 7 -29.35 6.87 -6.14
N HIS A 8 -28.40 7.40 -6.92
CA HIS A 8 -26.97 7.19 -6.71
C HIS A 8 -26.62 7.68 -5.30
N LYS A 9 -26.28 6.75 -4.40
CA LYS A 9 -25.69 7.09 -3.10
C LYS A 9 -24.26 7.55 -3.39
N ALA A 10 -24.09 8.86 -3.42
CA ALA A 10 -22.81 9.52 -3.54
C ALA A 10 -21.91 9.24 -2.33
N THR A 11 -20.63 9.15 -2.62
CA THR A 11 -19.44 8.73 -1.86
C THR A 11 -19.09 9.63 -0.66
N CYS A 12 -19.99 9.84 0.30
CA CYS A 12 -19.68 10.61 1.51
C CYS A 12 -19.95 9.77 2.77
N THR A 13 -19.00 8.89 3.12
CA THR A 13 -19.05 8.12 4.39
C THR A 13 -17.71 8.12 5.13
N THR A 14 -16.86 9.14 4.92
CA THR A 14 -15.48 9.12 5.42
C THR A 14 -15.26 9.76 6.80
N HIS A 15 -16.30 10.23 7.50
CA HIS A 15 -16.11 10.80 8.86
C HIS A 15 -16.84 10.04 9.96
N ASP A 16 -18.11 9.69 9.79
CA ASP A 16 -18.91 9.09 10.87
C ASP A 16 -18.73 7.57 11.03
N GLY A 17 -18.19 6.88 10.02
CA GLY A 17 -18.06 5.42 10.02
C GLY A 17 -16.92 4.89 10.90
N LEU A 18 -15.87 5.66 11.15
CA LEU A 18 -14.67 5.15 11.86
C LEU A 18 -14.79 5.14 13.39
N GLN A 19 -15.86 5.74 13.93
CA GLN A 19 -16.20 5.66 15.35
C GLN A 19 -16.99 4.39 15.70
N ASP A 20 -17.54 3.72 14.68
CA ASP A 20 -18.18 2.42 14.85
C ASP A 20 -17.12 1.32 14.89
N GLU A 21 -17.04 0.61 16.02
CA GLU A 21 -16.07 -0.48 16.20
C GLU A 21 -16.27 -1.59 15.15
N GLY A 22 -17.50 -1.80 14.68
CA GLY A 22 -17.83 -2.75 13.60
C GLY A 22 -17.22 -2.35 12.26
N ALA A 23 -17.45 -1.11 11.83
CA ALA A 23 -16.86 -0.58 10.60
C ALA A 23 -15.33 -0.57 10.62
N ARG A 24 -14.70 -0.29 11.77
CA ARG A 24 -13.24 -0.37 11.92
C ARG A 24 -12.74 -1.81 11.75
N PHE A 25 -13.42 -2.78 12.34
CA PHE A 25 -13.07 -4.19 12.18
C PHE A 25 -13.13 -4.63 10.72
N ASP A 26 -14.20 -4.28 10.01
CA ASP A 26 -14.37 -4.60 8.59
C ASP A 26 -13.30 -3.94 7.72
N LEU A 27 -12.93 -2.68 8.02
CA LEU A 27 -11.86 -1.98 7.34
C LEU A 27 -10.52 -2.69 7.53
N VAL A 28 -10.14 -3.01 8.77
CA VAL A 28 -8.89 -3.73 9.08
C VAL A 28 -8.86 -5.11 8.38
N ALA A 29 -9.97 -5.84 8.42
CA ALA A 29 -10.11 -7.12 7.74
C ALA A 29 -10.04 -7.01 6.21
N GLY A 30 -10.44 -5.87 5.65
CA GLY A 30 -10.26 -5.54 4.23
C GLY A 30 -8.81 -5.23 3.89
N LEU A 31 -8.16 -4.37 4.67
CA LEU A 31 -6.79 -3.90 4.42
C LEU A 31 -5.76 -5.01 4.56
N ILE A 32 -5.90 -5.91 5.54
CA ILE A 32 -4.94 -7.01 5.72
C ILE A 32 -4.89 -7.98 4.53
N LYS A 33 -5.93 -8.03 3.69
CA LYS A 33 -5.93 -8.85 2.47
C LYS A 33 -4.89 -8.37 1.46
N TYR A 34 -4.54 -7.08 1.47
CA TYR A 34 -3.47 -6.56 0.63
C TYR A 34 -2.09 -7.09 1.02
N PHE A 35 -1.91 -7.55 2.27
CA PHE A 35 -0.65 -8.16 2.67
C PHE A 35 -0.42 -9.53 2.01
N ASP A 36 -1.49 -10.27 1.69
CA ASP A 36 -1.40 -11.53 0.94
C ASP A 36 -0.99 -11.34 -0.52
N THR A 37 -1.36 -10.19 -1.08
CA THR A 37 -1.10 -9.83 -2.49
C THR A 37 -0.19 -8.60 -2.58
N ASP A 38 0.68 -8.40 -1.60
CA ASP A 38 1.52 -7.21 -1.53
C ASP A 38 2.59 -7.29 -2.62
N THR A 39 2.68 -6.27 -3.47
CA THR A 39 3.66 -6.19 -4.57
C THR A 39 5.09 -6.42 -4.08
N LEU A 40 5.44 -5.96 -2.86
CA LEU A 40 6.78 -6.16 -2.31
C LEU A 40 7.14 -7.65 -2.11
N CYS A 41 6.14 -8.54 -2.01
CA CYS A 41 6.38 -9.95 -1.79
C CYS A 41 6.61 -10.74 -3.09
N PHE A 42 6.52 -10.12 -4.27
CA PHE A 42 6.62 -10.80 -5.57
C PHE A 42 7.93 -10.48 -6.28
N HIS A 43 8.98 -11.23 -5.96
CA HIS A 43 10.29 -10.98 -6.54
C HIS A 43 10.44 -11.71 -7.88
N GLU A 44 11.01 -11.01 -8.85
CA GLU A 44 11.32 -11.58 -10.15
C GLU A 44 12.79 -12.01 -10.18
N ALA A 45 13.10 -13.09 -10.89
CA ALA A 45 14.50 -13.51 -11.08
C ALA A 45 15.18 -12.74 -12.23
N HIS A 46 14.40 -12.18 -13.15
CA HIS A 46 14.85 -11.50 -14.36
C HIS A 46 13.84 -10.42 -14.82
N PRO A 47 14.29 -9.37 -15.52
CA PRO A 47 15.66 -9.06 -15.93
C PRO A 47 16.50 -8.47 -14.76
N PRO A 48 17.85 -8.52 -14.82
CA PRO A 48 18.72 -8.05 -13.73
C PRO A 48 18.47 -6.61 -13.26
N ALA A 49 18.08 -5.71 -14.18
CA ALA A 49 17.72 -4.33 -13.82
C ALA A 49 16.50 -4.25 -12.89
N LEU A 50 15.48 -5.10 -13.10
CA LEU A 50 14.33 -5.19 -12.20
C LEU A 50 14.75 -5.76 -10.85
N VAL A 51 15.54 -6.84 -10.85
CA VAL A 51 16.06 -7.46 -9.62
C VAL A 51 16.79 -6.43 -8.77
N GLN A 52 17.66 -5.63 -9.39
CA GLN A 52 18.40 -4.58 -8.69
C GLN A 52 17.47 -3.54 -8.05
N LEU A 53 16.43 -3.08 -8.76
CA LEU A 53 15.47 -2.13 -8.22
C LEU A 53 14.62 -2.74 -7.08
N GLN A 54 14.24 -4.02 -7.20
CA GLN A 54 13.55 -4.74 -6.12
C GLN A 54 14.47 -4.88 -4.89
N GLU A 55 15.75 -5.21 -5.07
CA GLU A 55 16.73 -5.28 -3.99
C GLU A 55 16.96 -3.92 -3.32
N GLU A 56 16.98 -2.83 -4.09
CA GLU A 56 17.22 -1.47 -3.59
C GLU A 56 16.01 -0.92 -2.82
N HIS A 57 14.80 -1.09 -3.34
CA HIS A 57 13.62 -0.42 -2.78
C HIS A 57 12.74 -1.33 -1.92
N TRP A 58 12.67 -2.64 -2.19
CA TRP A 58 11.74 -3.54 -1.51
C TRP A 58 12.38 -4.27 -0.33
N VAL A 59 13.57 -4.86 -0.53
CA VAL A 59 14.26 -5.64 0.51
C VAL A 59 14.46 -4.85 1.82
N PRO A 60 14.84 -3.55 1.81
CA PRO A 60 14.97 -2.79 3.05
C PRO A 60 13.66 -2.61 3.81
N LEU A 61 12.53 -2.51 3.09
CA LEU A 61 11.21 -2.39 3.68
C LEU A 61 10.75 -3.70 4.31
N ILE A 62 10.98 -4.82 3.62
CA ILE A 62 10.65 -6.16 4.12
C ILE A 62 11.46 -6.44 5.39
N LYS A 63 12.78 -6.26 5.34
CA LYS A 63 13.65 -6.44 6.52
C LYS A 63 13.27 -5.53 7.68
N TRP A 64 12.89 -4.29 7.39
CA TRP A 64 12.40 -3.37 8.41
C TRP A 64 11.11 -3.89 9.06
N ALA A 65 10.14 -4.34 8.27
CA ALA A 65 8.88 -4.87 8.80
C ALA A 65 9.10 -6.14 9.63
N GLU A 66 9.93 -7.08 9.14
CA GLU A 66 10.28 -8.30 9.87
C GLU A 66 10.96 -7.99 11.21
N SER A 67 11.96 -7.09 11.21
CA SER A 67 12.69 -6.74 12.44
C SER A 67 11.89 -5.89 13.43
N THR A 68 11.04 -4.99 12.95
CA THR A 68 10.27 -4.08 13.80
C THR A 68 9.12 -4.79 14.51
N TYR A 69 8.49 -5.75 13.82
CA TYR A 69 7.30 -6.43 14.32
C TYR A 69 7.55 -7.88 14.74
N ASP A 70 8.79 -8.36 14.60
CA ASP A 70 9.18 -9.76 14.85
C ASP A 70 8.27 -10.74 14.07
N ILE A 71 8.07 -10.43 12.79
CA ILE A 71 7.23 -11.21 11.87
C ILE A 71 8.07 -11.83 10.77
N LYS A 72 7.50 -12.84 10.12
CA LYS A 72 8.05 -13.42 8.89
C LYS A 72 7.21 -12.98 7.69
N ILE A 73 7.87 -12.56 6.62
CA ILE A 73 7.25 -12.25 5.33
C ILE A 73 7.73 -13.28 4.31
N ASN A 74 6.78 -13.98 3.70
CA ASN A 74 7.09 -14.91 2.62
C ASN A 74 7.25 -14.13 1.32
N ILE A 75 8.30 -14.45 0.57
CA ILE A 75 8.52 -13.98 -0.80
C ILE A 75 8.01 -15.06 -1.75
N PHE A 76 7.30 -14.63 -2.79
CA PHE A 76 6.67 -15.46 -3.81
C PHE A 76 7.28 -15.15 -5.18
N ASP A 77 7.24 -16.15 -6.06
CA ASP A 77 7.69 -16.10 -7.46
C ASP A 77 6.52 -16.26 -8.46
N SER A 78 5.29 -16.38 -7.96
CA SER A 78 4.07 -16.56 -8.74
C SER A 78 2.87 -16.00 -7.98
N LEU A 79 1.79 -15.60 -8.65
CA LEU A 79 0.56 -15.06 -8.03
C LEU A 79 -0.39 -16.16 -7.49
N LEU A 80 -0.11 -17.44 -7.72
CA LEU A 80 -1.02 -18.53 -7.36
C LEU A 80 -0.78 -19.07 -5.95
N GLY A 81 -1.82 -19.04 -5.11
CA GLY A 81 -1.84 -19.75 -3.83
C GLY A 81 -1.05 -19.09 -2.70
N ASN A 82 -0.70 -17.81 -2.86
CA ASN A 82 0.12 -17.10 -1.88
C ASN A 82 -0.69 -16.68 -0.67
N SER A 83 -0.17 -17.02 0.50
CA SER A 83 -0.71 -16.50 1.75
C SER A 83 0.42 -16.23 2.72
N GLN A 84 0.38 -15.06 3.33
CA GLN A 84 1.29 -14.73 4.40
C GLN A 84 0.94 -15.51 5.68
N PRO A 85 1.92 -15.74 6.58
CA PRO A 85 1.67 -16.42 7.84
C PRO A 85 0.56 -15.74 8.64
N LYS A 86 -0.32 -16.53 9.25
CA LYS A 86 -1.45 -15.99 10.03
C LYS A 86 -0.96 -15.22 11.25
N GLU A 87 0.15 -15.67 11.83
CA GLU A 87 0.84 -15.04 12.94
C GLU A 87 1.29 -13.63 12.57
N SER A 88 1.97 -13.47 11.43
CA SER A 88 2.38 -12.17 10.90
C SER A 88 1.19 -11.24 10.65
N LYS A 89 0.11 -11.76 10.04
CA LYS A 89 -1.13 -10.99 9.84
C LYS A 89 -1.72 -10.51 11.16
N ASN A 90 -1.77 -11.37 12.17
CA ASN A 90 -2.35 -11.05 13.46
C ASN A 90 -1.55 -9.95 14.18
N VAL A 91 -0.22 -9.97 14.08
CA VAL A 91 0.63 -8.90 14.62
C VAL A 91 0.35 -7.60 13.88
N LEU A 92 0.40 -7.59 12.55
CA LEU A 92 0.15 -6.39 11.76
C LEU A 92 -1.25 -5.81 11.96
N MET A 93 -2.29 -6.65 12.06
CA MET A 93 -3.66 -6.22 12.37
C MET A 93 -3.74 -5.54 13.75
N LYS A 94 -3.01 -6.04 14.76
CA LYS A 94 -2.93 -5.38 16.07
C LYS A 94 -2.25 -4.02 15.98
N GLU A 95 -1.19 -3.90 15.17
CA GLU A 95 -0.46 -2.64 15.01
C GLU A 95 -1.28 -1.57 14.31
N ILE A 96 -1.99 -1.91 13.23
CA ILE A 96 -2.87 -0.94 12.56
C ILE A 96 -4.09 -0.60 13.41
N ASN A 97 -4.53 -1.50 14.28
CA ASN A 97 -5.58 -1.20 15.26
C ASN A 97 -5.18 -0.18 16.32
N LYS A 98 -3.90 0.15 16.48
CA LYS A 98 -3.45 1.24 17.35
C LYS A 98 -3.52 2.61 16.69
N LEU A 99 -3.70 2.66 15.36
CA LEU A 99 -3.75 3.93 14.61
C LEU A 99 -4.99 4.72 15.00
N ASN A 100 -4.82 6.02 15.23
CA ASN A 100 -5.93 6.94 15.42
C ASN A 100 -6.77 7.06 14.13
N GLN A 101 -7.90 7.77 14.19
CA GLN A 101 -8.81 7.89 13.04
C GLN A 101 -8.15 8.50 11.78
N TRP A 102 -7.25 9.47 11.96
CA TRP A 102 -6.58 10.16 10.88
C TRP A 102 -5.47 9.30 10.27
N GLU A 103 -4.68 8.65 11.14
CA GLU A 103 -3.67 7.68 10.73
C GLU A 103 -4.29 6.49 10.00
N MET A 104 -5.45 6.00 10.43
CA MET A 104 -6.16 4.90 9.76
C MET A 104 -6.67 5.32 8.38
N ALA A 105 -7.26 6.52 8.25
CA ALA A 105 -7.70 7.03 6.95
C ALA A 105 -6.52 7.29 6.00
N ALA A 106 -5.40 7.80 6.54
CA ALA A 106 -4.13 7.96 5.84
C ALA A 106 -3.59 6.60 5.36
N PHE A 107 -3.60 5.60 6.24
CA PHE A 107 -3.18 4.24 5.95
C PHE A 107 -4.03 3.58 4.87
N GLU A 108 -5.37 3.62 4.99
CA GLU A 108 -6.29 3.10 3.98
C GLU A 108 -6.00 3.71 2.60
N ARG A 109 -5.88 5.05 2.54
CA ARG A 109 -5.57 5.75 1.28
C ARG A 109 -4.23 5.30 0.71
N ALA A 110 -3.19 5.22 1.53
CA ALA A 110 -1.86 4.79 1.09
C ALA A 110 -1.87 3.34 0.56
N VAL A 111 -2.59 2.42 1.22
CA VAL A 111 -2.74 1.02 0.74
C VAL A 111 -3.46 1.00 -0.60
N LEU A 112 -4.54 1.75 -0.76
CA LEU A 112 -5.31 1.75 -2.01
C LEU A 112 -4.55 2.36 -3.19
N THR A 113 -3.74 3.39 -2.92
CA THR A 113 -2.87 4.07 -3.91
C THR A 113 -1.70 3.18 -4.33
N THR A 114 -0.97 2.62 -3.36
CA THR A 114 0.26 1.85 -3.63
C THR A 114 -0.01 0.38 -3.92
N LYS A 115 -1.22 -0.12 -3.63
CA LYS A 115 -1.59 -1.54 -3.63
C LYS A 115 -0.71 -2.41 -2.70
N SER A 116 0.03 -1.79 -1.78
CA SER A 116 0.94 -2.45 -0.86
C SER A 116 0.60 -2.09 0.59
N PHE A 117 0.54 -3.10 1.44
CA PHE A 117 0.34 -2.94 2.87
C PHE A 117 1.61 -2.43 3.54
N ILE A 118 2.76 -2.98 3.17
CA ILE A 118 4.04 -2.66 3.81
C ILE A 118 4.50 -1.24 3.44
N ILE A 119 4.37 -0.82 2.17
CA ILE A 119 4.72 0.55 1.77
C ILE A 119 3.87 1.55 2.55
N ALA A 120 2.55 1.33 2.61
CA ALA A 120 1.65 2.18 3.37
C ALA A 120 1.99 2.23 4.87
N LEU A 121 2.35 1.10 5.46
CA LEU A 121 2.74 1.02 6.87
C LEU A 121 4.04 1.78 7.12
N GLY A 122 5.02 1.63 6.22
CA GLY A 122 6.28 2.36 6.27
C GLY A 122 6.07 3.87 6.18
N LEU A 123 5.18 4.33 5.31
CA LEU A 123 4.86 5.76 5.18
C LEU A 123 4.17 6.29 6.44
N VAL A 124 3.15 5.60 6.94
CA VAL A 124 2.38 6.05 8.13
C VAL A 124 3.22 6.02 9.40
N LYS A 125 4.14 5.07 9.53
CA LYS A 125 5.08 4.99 10.67
C LYS A 125 6.31 5.88 10.50
N GLY A 126 6.40 6.66 9.41
CA GLY A 126 7.52 7.56 9.15
C GLY A 126 8.84 6.86 8.86
N ARG A 127 8.80 5.57 8.49
CA ARG A 127 10.00 4.80 8.10
C ARG A 127 10.51 5.25 6.74
N ILE A 128 9.61 5.59 5.83
CA ILE A 128 9.91 6.12 4.50
C ILE A 128 9.14 7.40 4.25
N ASP A 129 9.70 8.26 3.42
CA ASP A 129 9.02 9.45 2.94
C ASP A 129 8.15 9.16 1.70
N VAL A 130 7.46 10.20 1.22
CA VAL A 130 6.56 10.13 0.05
C VAL A 130 7.33 9.74 -1.21
N GLU A 131 8.56 10.21 -1.38
CA GLU A 131 9.36 9.93 -2.57
C GLU A 131 9.78 8.46 -2.60
N GLN A 132 10.29 7.96 -1.48
CA GLN A 132 10.65 6.56 -1.30
C GLN A 132 9.45 5.63 -1.46
N ALA A 133 8.28 6.02 -0.95
CA ALA A 133 7.05 5.25 -1.14
C ALA A 133 6.60 5.22 -2.60
N SER A 134 6.67 6.35 -3.31
CA SER A 134 6.37 6.41 -4.75
C SER A 134 7.33 5.56 -5.58
N GLN A 135 8.63 5.61 -5.28
CA GLN A 135 9.66 4.80 -5.95
C GLN A 135 9.41 3.31 -5.71
N ALA A 136 9.18 2.89 -4.46
CA ALA A 136 8.91 1.50 -4.13
C ALA A 136 7.65 0.97 -4.84
N ALA A 137 6.60 1.79 -4.98
CA ALA A 137 5.38 1.40 -5.69
C ALA A 137 5.55 1.30 -7.22
N HIS A 138 6.55 1.98 -7.81
CA HIS A 138 6.77 2.03 -9.26
C HIS A 138 7.91 1.16 -9.77
N VAL A 139 8.60 0.39 -8.92
CA VAL A 139 9.74 -0.45 -9.32
C VAL A 139 9.47 -1.25 -10.61
N GLU A 140 8.30 -1.87 -10.72
CA GLU A 140 7.93 -2.65 -11.91
C GLU A 140 7.76 -1.78 -13.16
N VAL A 141 7.12 -0.61 -13.04
CA VAL A 141 6.88 0.34 -14.15
C VAL A 141 8.19 0.97 -14.61
N VAL A 142 9.07 1.33 -13.68
CA VAL A 142 10.41 1.88 -13.95
C VAL A 142 11.24 0.85 -14.71
N SER A 143 11.18 -0.42 -14.31
CA SER A 143 11.92 -1.49 -15.00
C SER A 143 11.48 -1.70 -16.46
N GLN A 144 10.19 -1.53 -16.75
CA GLN A 144 9.64 -1.63 -18.11
C GLN A 144 10.10 -0.44 -18.97
N THR A 145 10.15 0.76 -18.39
CA THR A 145 10.60 2.00 -19.07
C THR A 145 12.09 1.95 -19.42
N GLN A 146 12.93 1.48 -18.49
CA GLN A 146 14.37 1.29 -18.73
C GLN A 146 14.66 0.28 -19.85
N ARG A 147 13.77 -0.70 -20.03
CA ARG A 147 13.94 -1.75 -21.03
C ARG A 147 13.51 -1.34 -22.45
N TRP A 148 12.61 -0.36 -22.59
CA TRP A 148 12.01 -0.01 -23.88
C TRP A 148 12.48 1.32 -24.47
N GLY A 149 13.35 2.05 -23.75
CA GLY A 149 13.80 3.37 -24.19
C GLY A 149 12.66 4.36 -24.10
N GLU A 150 12.61 5.09 -22.99
CA GLU A 150 11.85 6.33 -22.74
C GLU A 150 10.71 6.61 -23.74
N VAL A 151 9.56 5.96 -23.55
CA VAL A 151 8.30 6.45 -24.12
C VAL A 151 7.76 7.46 -23.14
N GLU A 152 8.23 8.69 -23.31
CA GLU A 152 7.83 9.91 -22.62
C GLU A 152 6.37 10.25 -23.01
N ASP A 153 5.36 9.60 -22.43
CA ASP A 153 3.96 10.10 -22.55
C ASP A 153 2.92 9.52 -21.57
N THR A 154 3.24 8.57 -20.67
CA THR A 154 2.22 8.06 -19.71
C THR A 154 2.75 7.75 -18.30
N HIS A 155 4.01 7.32 -18.16
CA HIS A 155 4.53 6.89 -16.85
C HIS A 155 4.82 8.05 -15.87
N ASP A 156 5.10 9.26 -16.38
CA ASP A 156 5.34 10.43 -15.52
C ASP A 156 4.06 10.88 -14.80
N VAL A 157 2.92 10.76 -15.48
CA VAL A 157 1.62 11.17 -14.92
C VAL A 157 1.25 10.27 -13.75
N ASP A 158 1.37 8.95 -13.90
CA ASP A 158 1.08 7.99 -12.83
C ASP A 158 2.01 8.18 -11.63
N TYR A 159 3.31 8.44 -11.88
CA TYR A 159 4.28 8.73 -10.82
C TYR A 159 3.91 10.00 -10.05
N HIS A 160 3.61 11.09 -10.77
CA HIS A 160 3.20 12.34 -10.16
C HIS A 160 1.87 12.24 -9.42
N ASP A 161 0.92 11.45 -9.92
CA ASP A 161 -0.37 11.23 -9.28
C ASP A 161 -0.25 10.43 -8.00
N ILE A 162 0.55 9.36 -7.97
CA ILE A 162 0.84 8.61 -6.74
C ILE A 162 1.57 9.50 -5.75
N ARG A 163 2.59 10.25 -6.18
CA ARG A 163 3.30 11.21 -5.30
C ARG A 163 2.36 12.25 -4.73
N ARG A 164 1.42 12.77 -5.51
CA ARG A 164 0.39 13.71 -5.06
C ARG A 164 -0.55 13.08 -4.04
N GLN A 165 -1.04 11.87 -4.31
CA GLN A 165 -1.93 11.14 -3.40
C GLN A 165 -1.22 10.84 -2.07
N LEU A 166 0.02 10.36 -2.12
CA LEU A 166 0.84 10.10 -0.94
C LEU A 166 1.26 11.39 -0.22
N GLY A 167 1.49 12.47 -0.95
CA GLY A 167 1.68 13.80 -0.36
C GLY A 167 0.47 14.24 0.47
N SER A 168 -0.75 13.96 0.01
CA SER A 168 -1.96 14.22 0.80
C SER A 168 -2.01 13.38 2.09
N VAL A 169 -1.55 12.13 2.04
CA VAL A 169 -1.44 11.25 3.20
C VAL A 169 -0.43 11.84 4.20
N ALA A 170 0.76 12.23 3.75
CA ALA A 170 1.78 12.83 4.59
C ALA A 170 1.31 14.13 5.25
N CYS A 171 0.56 14.98 4.55
CA CYS A 171 -0.02 16.19 5.14
C CYS A 171 -1.00 15.88 6.28
N VAL A 172 -1.85 14.85 6.14
CA VAL A 172 -2.78 14.43 7.20
C VAL A 172 -2.01 13.95 8.43
N LEU A 173 -0.88 13.26 8.24
CA LEU A 173 -0.04 12.78 9.33
C LEU A 173 0.76 13.91 10.01
N ALA A 174 1.18 14.94 9.26
CA ALA A 174 1.95 16.06 9.79
C ALA A 174 1.11 17.11 10.56
N THR A 175 -0.22 17.09 10.40
CA THR A 175 -1.14 18.08 10.98
C THR A 175 -1.77 17.58 12.29
N ASN A 176 -1.46 16.37 12.73
CA ASN A 176 -1.99 15.73 13.94
C ASN A 176 -0.86 15.29 14.87
#